data_AF-A0A2E9KZM8-F1
#
_entry.id   AF-A0A2E9KZM8-F1
#
_cell.length_a   1.000
_cell.length_b   1.000
_cell.length_c   1.000
_cell.angle_alpha   90.00
_cell.angle_beta   90.00
_cell.angle_gamma   90.00
#
_symmetry.space_group_name_H-M   'P 1'
#
loop_
_entity.id
_entity.type
_entity.pdbx_description
1 polymer ?
#
loop_
_entity_poly.entity_id
_entity_poly.type
_entity_poly.pdbx_seq_one_letter_code
_entity_poly.pdbx_strand_id
1 'polypeptide(L)' 'MTWHPEISFDLSIRAPIYGYQREFCVWSIDHRGTYELPKLVLRFESGAFCVGRAFRIPLVTTNPNWQGSGPHKC' A
#
# COMPACT_ATOMS: atom_id res chain seq x y z
N MET A 1 3.79 -2.35 5.13
CA MET A 1 2.49 -1.63 5.22
C MET A 1 1.60 -2.15 6.34
N THR A 2 1.14 -3.42 6.33
CA THR A 2 0.21 -3.90 7.38
C THR A 2 0.80 -3.93 8.80
N TRP A 3 2.11 -4.21 8.91
CA TRP A 3 2.80 -4.36 10.21
C TRP A 3 3.54 -3.08 10.66
N HIS A 4 4.11 -2.33 9.72
CA HIS A 4 4.83 -1.07 9.98
C HIS A 4 4.33 0.00 8.99
N PRO A 5 3.33 0.80 9.38
CA PRO A 5 2.86 1.94 8.60
C PRO A 5 3.73 3.17 8.86
N GLU A 6 4.32 3.75 7.81
CA GLU A 6 5.09 5.01 7.88
C GLU A 6 4.19 6.27 7.88
N ILE A 7 2.88 6.08 8.13
CA ILE A 7 1.86 7.14 8.10
C ILE A 7 1.31 7.35 9.51
N SER A 8 1.05 8.60 9.88
CA SER A 8 0.35 8.92 11.12
C SER A 8 -1.15 8.70 10.95
N PHE A 9 -1.78 8.01 11.89
CA PHE A 9 -3.21 7.71 11.92
C PHE A 9 -3.74 7.78 13.36
N ASP A 10 -5.01 8.12 13.52
CA ASP A 10 -5.67 8.22 14.83
C ASP A 10 -6.56 7.02 15.15
N LEU A 11 -6.90 6.21 14.15
CA LEU A 11 -7.63 4.97 14.29
C LEU A 11 -7.06 3.90 13.36
N SER A 12 -7.01 2.67 13.86
CA SER A 12 -6.75 1.53 13.01
C SER A 12 -7.50 0.27 13.43
N ILE A 13 -8.12 -0.36 12.43
CA ILE A 13 -8.99 -1.52 12.61
C ILE A 13 -8.60 -2.63 11.66
N ARG A 14 -8.87 -3.89 12.04
CA ARG A 14 -8.87 -5.00 11.08
C ARG A 14 -10.08 -4.84 10.16
N ALA A 15 -9.87 -4.98 8.86
CA ALA A 15 -10.92 -4.79 7.87
C ALA A 15 -10.87 -5.90 6.81
N PRO A 16 -12.02 -6.53 6.49
CA PRO A 16 -12.12 -7.41 5.35
C PRO A 16 -12.07 -6.64 4.02
N ILE A 17 -11.45 -7.24 3.01
CA ILE A 17 -11.45 -6.78 1.63
C ILE A 17 -11.96 -7.93 0.78
N TYR A 18 -13.11 -7.71 0.14
CA TYR A 18 -13.74 -8.68 -0.78
C TYR A 18 -13.33 -8.39 -2.22
N GLY A 19 -13.27 -9.42 -3.06
CA GLY A 19 -12.87 -9.29 -4.46
C GLY A 19 -11.36 -9.27 -4.70
N TYR A 20 -10.57 -9.34 -3.62
CA TYR A 20 -9.11 -9.32 -3.69
C TYR A 20 -8.49 -10.40 -2.80
N GLN A 21 -7.39 -10.98 -3.26
CA GLN A 21 -6.55 -11.91 -2.51
C GLN A 21 -5.10 -11.40 -2.44
N ARG A 22 -4.33 -11.95 -1.50
CA ARG A 22 -2.91 -11.62 -1.32
C ARG A 22 -2.07 -12.60 -2.11
N GLU A 23 -1.28 -12.10 -3.05
CA GLU A 23 -0.45 -12.94 -3.93
C GLU A 23 0.96 -12.36 -4.10
N PHE A 24 1.97 -13.23 -4.17
CA PHE A 24 3.35 -12.85 -4.47
C PHE A 24 3.54 -12.82 -5.99
N CYS A 25 3.17 -11.72 -6.63
CA CYS A 25 3.10 -11.63 -8.09
C CYS A 25 3.89 -10.45 -8.70
N VAL A 26 4.49 -9.57 -7.89
CA VAL A 26 5.28 -8.43 -8.39
C VAL A 26 6.76 -8.67 -8.14
N TRP A 27 7.59 -8.55 -9.16
CA TRP A 27 9.04 -8.56 -8.98
C TRP A 27 9.52 -7.25 -8.36
N SER A 28 10.33 -7.35 -7.31
CA SER A 28 10.97 -6.21 -6.67
C SER A 28 12.47 -6.45 -6.53
N ILE A 29 13.22 -5.37 -6.77
CA ILE A 29 14.68 -5.30 -6.68
C ILE A 29 15.16 -4.30 -5.60
N ASP A 30 14.24 -3.56 -4.98
CA ASP A 30 14.58 -2.46 -4.06
C ASP A 30 14.29 -2.79 -2.60
N HIS A 31 13.28 -3.62 -2.33
CA HIS A 31 12.83 -3.87 -0.96
C HIS A 31 13.25 -5.23 -0.42
N ARG A 32 12.93 -6.29 -1.17
CA ARG A 32 13.15 -7.69 -0.76
C ARG A 32 13.96 -8.49 -1.77
N GLY A 33 14.36 -7.88 -2.88
CA GLY A 33 15.23 -8.47 -3.89
C GLY A 33 16.39 -7.53 -4.21
N THR A 34 17.27 -7.98 -5.10
CA THR A 34 18.32 -7.18 -5.74
C THR A 34 18.27 -7.42 -7.25
N TYR A 35 19.08 -6.71 -8.05
CA TYR A 35 19.15 -6.94 -9.49
C TYR A 35 19.59 -8.37 -9.85
N GLU A 36 20.49 -8.95 -9.08
CA GLU A 36 21.02 -10.30 -9.29
C GLU A 36 20.02 -11.38 -8.87
N LEU A 37 19.22 -11.08 -7.84
CA LEU A 37 18.25 -11.99 -7.25
C LEU A 37 16.94 -11.24 -7.00
N PRO A 38 16.15 -10.96 -8.05
CA PRO A 38 14.85 -10.34 -7.90
C PRO A 38 13.95 -11.27 -7.07
N LYS A 39 13.11 -10.69 -6.23
CA LYS A 39 12.17 -11.45 -5.40
C LYS A 39 10.75 -10.98 -5.64
N LEU A 40 9.82 -11.91 -5.51
CA LEU A 40 8.40 -11.57 -5.56
C LEU A 40 8.00 -10.89 -4.26
N VAL A 41 7.24 -9.81 -4.38
CA VAL A 41 6.58 -9.10 -3.29
C VAL A 41 5.08 -9.20 -3.42
N LEU A 42 4.42 -9.00 -2.29
CA LEU A 42 2.99 -9.17 -2.17
C LEU A 42 2.22 -8.00 -2.83
N ARG A 43 1.18 -8.33 -3.60
CA ARG A 43 0.19 -7.39 -4.13
C ARG A 43 -1.23 -7.93 -3.88
N PHE A 44 -2.22 -7.06 -4.05
CA PHE A 44 -3.61 -7.44 -4.18
C PHE A 44 -3.93 -7.80 -5.63
N GLU A 45 -4.29 -9.05 -5.85
CA GLU A 45 -4.83 -9.53 -7.12
C GLU A 45 -6.31 -9.83 -6.98
N SER A 46 -7.02 -9.82 -8.11
CA SER A 46 -8.43 -10.22 -8.15
C SER A 46 -8.60 -11.62 -7.55
N GLY A 47 -9.54 -11.77 -6.63
CA GLY A 47 -9.73 -13.03 -5.92
C GLY A 47 -10.94 -13.00 -5.00
N ALA A 48 -11.02 -13.96 -4.08
CA ALA A 48 -12.19 -14.09 -3.23
C ALA A 48 -12.22 -13.04 -2.10
N PHE A 49 -11.20 -13.07 -1.25
CA PHE A 49 -11.22 -12.36 0.03
C PHE A 49 -9.84 -12.30 0.70
N CYS A 50 -9.57 -11.22 1.41
CA CYS A 50 -8.50 -11.18 2.40
C CYS A 50 -8.81 -10.23 3.56
N VAL A 51 -8.12 -10.40 4.68
CA VAL A 51 -8.19 -9.47 5.81
C VAL A 51 -6.94 -8.58 5.81
N GLY A 52 -7.18 -7.28 5.85
CA GLY A 52 -6.17 -6.25 5.98
C GLY A 52 -6.40 -5.37 7.20
N ARG A 53 -5.85 -4.16 7.13
CA ARG A 53 -5.94 -3.16 8.19
C ARG A 53 -6.31 -1.82 7.55
N ALA A 54 -7.37 -1.20 8.04
CA ALA A 54 -7.78 0.14 7.63
C ALA A 54 -7.25 1.16 8.63
N PHE A 55 -6.85 2.33 8.13
CA PHE A 55 -6.32 3.42 8.92
C PHE A 55 -7.17 4.66 8.65
N ARG A 56 -7.56 5.39 9.70
CA ARG A 56 -8.14 6.72 9.53
C ARG A 56 -7.02 7.74 9.61
N ILE A 57 -6.90 8.53 8.56
CA ILE A 57 -5.91 9.60 8.48
C ILE A 57 -6.60 10.88 8.93
N PRO A 58 -6.16 11.52 10.03
CA PRO A 58 -6.73 12.80 10.43
C PRO A 58 -6.45 13.84 9.34
N LEU A 59 -7.40 14.75 9.13
CA LEU A 59 -7.19 15.89 8.25
C LEU A 59 -6.15 16.83 8.89
N VAL A 60 -4.88 16.60 8.64
CA VAL A 60 -3.86 17.64 8.78
C VAL A 60 -4.06 18.58 7.60
N THR A 61 -4.23 19.87 7.86
CA THR A 61 -4.25 20.90 6.83
C THR A 61 -3.00 20.73 5.98
N THR A 62 -3.18 20.23 4.77
CA THR A 62 -2.12 20.18 3.76
C THR A 62 -1.60 21.60 3.59
N ASN A 63 -0.28 21.76 3.52
CA ASN A 63 0.36 23.02 3.20
C ASN A 63 -0.42 23.71 2.05
N PRO A 64 -0.91 24.95 2.21
CA PRO A 64 -1.72 25.64 1.20
C PRO A 64 -1.02 25.81 -0.16
N ASN A 65 0.29 25.50 -0.23
CA ASN A 65 1.09 25.51 -1.45
C ASN A 65 1.14 24.17 -2.20
N TRP A 66 0.29 23.19 -1.85
CA TRP A 66 0.17 21.96 -2.65
C TRP A 66 -0.51 22.27 -3.99
N GLN A 67 0.29 22.72 -4.96
CA GLN A 67 -0.09 22.78 -6.36
C GLN A 67 -0.07 21.34 -6.87
N GLY A 68 -1.26 20.79 -7.15
CA GLY A 68 -1.42 19.40 -7.55
C GLY A 68 -0.36 19.00 -8.57
N SER A 69 0.38 17.95 -8.27
CA SER A 69 1.31 17.37 -9.22
C SER A 69 0.50 17.04 -10.47
N GLY A 70 0.88 17.67 -11.59
CA GLY A 70 0.29 17.42 -12.91
C GLY A 70 0.29 15.93 -13.27
N PRO A 71 -0.35 15.55 -14.38
CA PRO A 71 -0.56 14.15 -14.71
C PRO A 71 0.79 13.42 -14.72
N HIS A 72 0.98 12.55 -13.72
CA HIS A 72 2.08 11.61 -13.70
C HIS A 72 1.87 10.68 -14.88
N LYS A 73 2.63 10.92 -15.95
CA LYS A 73 2.76 9.96 -17.03
C LYS A 73 3.56 8.78 -16.48
N CYS A 74 2.88 7.65 -16.34
CA CYS A 74 3.47 6.33 -16.50
C CYS A 74 2.62 5.61 -17.55
#